data_AF-A0A2U8DWE7-F1
#
_entry.id   AF-A0A2U8DWE7-F1
#
_cell.length_a   1.000
_cell.length_b   1.000
_cell.length_c   1.000
_cell.angle_alpha   90.00
_cell.angle_beta   90.00
_cell.angle_gamma   90.00
#
_symmetry.space_group_name_H-M   'P 1'
#
loop_
_entity.id
_entity.type
_entity.pdbx_description
1 polymer ?
#
loop_
_entity_poly.entity_id
_entity_poly.type
_entity_poly.pdbx_seq_one_letter_code
_entity_poly.pdbx_strand_id
1 'polypeptide(L)'
;MKNFKNFIGKVALVFCMALIVGVLGSESVFAANVGDQLNSPEAGWKRYGAEDKNFQYSFPPVWYGNKAFSDGTNKLLSVSFNFKGTKLRIIGYSGGDRSSDLSCIIDGKEEKFNQATVSQDNSLNYSKEGLENREHSVKIKTNVPGSYTGLNLTAIDIDVSGELKPYNENIQPSTLQIILNVEPEKNKIRLNETVSANLTIDNIKDIAAEDVRIKYDNSKLQFLGATEVDGIKLVKNDAKDGELRLILASKGSSNVVEAKKSLLKLNFKGIAAGDALVDVTKGRVSDGITMEKDLTDDQCGQATITIDNEALTDVNKDGQFTLLDLAIDGRHYSEDPATLTQYNTDIVVNKAIDDDDLTKIGEYMLANPNYKF
;
A
#
# COMPACT_ATOMS: atom_id res chain seq x y z
N MET A 1 50.57 13.45 -55.09
CA MET A 1 50.78 13.86 -53.67
C MET A 1 50.16 15.20 -53.27
N LYS A 2 49.96 16.19 -54.17
CA LYS A 2 49.32 17.48 -53.81
C LYS A 2 47.82 17.38 -53.45
N ASN A 3 47.09 16.42 -54.02
CA ASN A 3 45.63 16.32 -53.83
C ASN A 3 45.21 15.60 -52.53
N PHE A 4 46.09 14.82 -51.89
CA PHE A 4 45.77 14.09 -50.66
C PHE A 4 45.90 14.97 -49.40
N LYS A 5 46.81 15.96 -49.43
CA LYS A 5 46.99 16.93 -48.32
C LYS A 5 45.78 17.87 -48.15
N ASN A 6 45.11 18.23 -49.24
CA ASN A 6 43.93 19.11 -49.20
C ASN A 6 42.64 18.40 -48.76
N PHE A 7 42.61 17.06 -48.81
CA PHE A 7 41.47 16.27 -48.34
C PHE A 7 41.51 16.07 -46.83
N ILE A 8 42.70 15.75 -46.27
CA ILE A 8 42.90 15.58 -44.82
C ILE A 8 42.67 16.89 -44.06
N GLY A 9 43.07 18.04 -44.61
CA GLY A 9 42.85 19.35 -43.97
C GLY A 9 41.36 19.75 -43.87
N LYS A 10 40.53 19.37 -44.84
CA LYS A 10 39.09 19.68 -44.83
C LYS A 10 38.29 18.71 -43.94
N VAL A 11 38.70 17.44 -43.86
CA VAL A 11 38.07 16.46 -42.97
C VAL A 11 38.44 16.70 -41.50
N ALA A 12 39.69 17.13 -41.22
CA ALA A 12 40.11 17.52 -39.87
C ALA A 12 39.40 18.80 -39.37
N LEU A 13 39.14 19.78 -40.25
CA LEU A 13 38.42 21.00 -39.87
C LEU A 13 36.94 20.73 -39.54
N VAL A 14 36.28 19.83 -40.29
CA VAL A 14 34.89 19.44 -40.02
C VAL A 14 34.76 18.61 -38.74
N PHE A 15 35.76 17.77 -38.41
CA PHE A 15 35.79 17.05 -37.14
C PHE A 15 36.11 17.95 -35.94
N CYS A 16 36.99 18.95 -36.09
CA CYS A 16 37.26 19.93 -35.02
C CYS A 16 36.06 20.87 -34.78
N MET A 17 35.27 21.21 -35.81
CA MET A 17 34.06 22.04 -35.62
C MET A 17 32.91 21.24 -34.99
N ALA A 18 32.78 19.94 -35.30
CA ALA A 18 31.81 19.06 -34.63
C ALA A 18 32.17 18.77 -33.16
N LEU A 19 33.47 18.71 -32.83
CA LEU A 19 33.94 18.56 -31.45
C LEU A 19 33.76 19.83 -30.60
N ILE A 20 33.76 21.02 -31.21
CA ILE A 20 33.51 22.28 -30.48
C ILE A 20 32.01 22.51 -30.23
N VAL A 21 31.12 22.01 -31.11
CA VAL A 21 29.66 22.09 -30.89
C VAL A 21 29.17 21.03 -29.89
N GLY A 22 29.86 19.90 -29.74
CA GLY A 22 29.51 18.87 -28.75
C GLY A 22 29.94 19.16 -27.30
N VAL A 23 30.70 20.25 -27.06
CA VAL A 23 31.26 20.60 -25.73
C VAL A 23 30.61 21.87 -25.15
N LEU A 24 29.71 22.53 -25.88
CA LEU A 24 28.98 23.71 -25.41
C LEU A 24 27.50 23.36 -25.24
N GLY A 25 27.17 22.69 -24.12
CA GLY A 25 25.77 22.49 -23.74
C GLY A 25 25.45 21.19 -23.01
N SER A 26 26.33 20.68 -22.16
CA SER A 26 25.88 19.82 -21.05
C SER A 26 25.96 20.65 -19.77
N GLU A 27 25.01 21.56 -19.59
CA GLU A 27 24.69 21.93 -18.21
C GLU A 27 24.24 20.63 -17.54
N SER A 28 24.99 20.20 -16.54
CA SER A 28 24.51 19.21 -15.60
C SER A 28 23.30 19.83 -14.89
N VAL A 29 22.12 19.62 -15.45
CA VAL A 29 20.85 20.06 -14.86
C VAL A 29 20.61 19.14 -13.66
N PHE A 30 21.03 19.60 -12.49
CA PHE A 30 20.58 19.01 -11.23
C PHE A 30 19.08 19.24 -11.12
N ALA A 31 18.33 18.20 -10.76
CA ALA A 31 16.91 18.35 -10.47
C ALA A 31 16.71 19.31 -9.30
N ALA A 32 15.79 20.27 -9.45
CA ALA A 32 15.42 21.22 -8.42
C ALA A 32 14.92 20.49 -7.15
N ASN A 33 15.39 20.95 -6.00
CA ASN A 33 14.92 20.51 -4.69
C ASN A 33 13.74 21.36 -4.23
N VAL A 34 12.96 20.84 -3.29
CA VAL A 34 11.93 21.63 -2.61
C VAL A 34 12.59 22.87 -1.97
N GLY A 35 12.06 24.05 -2.30
CA GLY A 35 12.60 25.36 -1.94
C GLY A 35 13.30 26.11 -3.09
N ASP A 36 13.76 25.41 -4.13
CA ASP A 36 14.45 26.04 -5.25
C ASP A 36 13.50 26.84 -6.15
N GLN A 37 14.05 27.86 -6.83
CA GLN A 37 13.29 28.64 -7.80
C GLN A 37 13.17 27.87 -9.11
N LEU A 38 11.95 27.71 -9.61
CA LEU A 38 11.65 26.89 -10.77
C LEU A 38 10.80 27.65 -11.81
N ASN A 39 11.44 28.54 -12.56
CA ASN A 39 10.78 29.42 -13.54
C ASN A 39 10.30 28.71 -14.81
N SER A 40 10.79 27.51 -15.10
CA SER A 40 10.35 26.68 -16.24
C SER A 40 10.34 25.21 -15.83
N PRO A 41 9.49 24.36 -16.45
CA PRO A 41 9.50 22.93 -16.16
C PRO A 41 10.83 22.33 -16.62
N GLU A 42 11.39 21.42 -15.81
CA GLU A 42 12.59 20.67 -16.17
C GLU A 42 12.29 19.61 -17.24
N ALA A 43 13.34 19.02 -17.82
CA ALA A 43 13.18 17.93 -18.76
C ALA A 43 12.34 16.79 -18.16
N GLY A 44 11.35 16.31 -18.91
CA GLY A 44 10.41 15.28 -18.45
C GLY A 44 9.25 15.79 -17.61
N TRP A 45 9.09 17.11 -17.46
CA TRP A 45 7.96 17.75 -16.79
C TRP A 45 7.17 18.64 -17.74
N LYS A 46 5.86 18.80 -17.47
CA LYS A 46 4.95 19.69 -18.18
C LYS A 46 4.21 20.56 -17.18
N ARG A 47 4.22 21.88 -17.44
CA ARG A 47 3.66 22.90 -16.56
C ARG A 47 2.22 23.25 -16.91
N TYR A 48 1.39 23.38 -15.88
CA TYR A 48 0.04 23.92 -15.96
C TYR A 48 -0.10 25.10 -14.98
N GLY A 49 -0.50 26.26 -15.49
CA GLY A 49 -0.67 27.48 -14.69
C GLY A 49 -1.90 27.41 -13.77
N ALA A 50 -1.92 28.23 -12.73
CA ALA A 50 -3.05 28.32 -11.80
C ALA A 50 -4.39 28.67 -12.48
N GLU A 51 -4.34 29.29 -13.66
CA GLU A 51 -5.49 29.66 -14.49
C GLU A 51 -6.08 28.51 -15.32
N ASP A 52 -5.51 27.29 -15.27
CA ASP A 52 -6.00 26.17 -16.07
C ASP A 52 -7.47 25.84 -15.75
N LYS A 53 -8.28 25.67 -16.79
CA LYS A 53 -9.73 25.43 -16.69
C LYS A 53 -10.10 24.14 -15.95
N ASN A 54 -9.15 23.20 -15.82
CA ASN A 54 -9.35 21.95 -15.11
C ASN A 54 -9.22 22.09 -13.59
N PHE A 55 -8.71 23.23 -13.10
CA PHE A 55 -8.63 23.52 -11.68
C PHE A 55 -9.98 23.99 -11.13
N GLN A 56 -10.48 23.26 -10.12
CA GLN A 56 -11.68 23.60 -9.38
C GLN A 56 -11.30 24.20 -8.03
N TYR A 57 -11.51 25.50 -7.87
CA TYR A 57 -11.31 26.19 -6.59
C TYR A 57 -12.56 26.11 -5.71
N SER A 58 -12.39 26.00 -4.39
CA SER A 58 -13.52 25.96 -3.42
C SER A 58 -14.32 27.27 -3.39
N PHE A 59 -13.71 28.37 -3.82
CA PHE A 59 -14.33 29.67 -4.08
C PHE A 59 -13.42 30.44 -5.05
N PRO A 60 -13.91 31.51 -5.71
CA PRO A 60 -13.08 32.29 -6.62
C PRO A 60 -11.80 32.81 -5.92
N PRO A 61 -10.60 32.46 -6.42
CA PRO A 61 -9.36 32.99 -5.84
C PRO A 61 -9.17 34.46 -6.22
N VAL A 62 -8.32 35.15 -5.45
CA VAL A 62 -7.81 36.47 -5.84
C VAL A 62 -6.63 36.27 -6.78
N TRP A 63 -6.63 36.99 -7.90
CA TRP A 63 -5.58 36.89 -8.90
C TRP A 63 -4.56 38.02 -8.75
N TYR A 64 -3.28 37.67 -8.73
CA TYR A 64 -2.18 38.62 -8.90
C TYR A 64 -1.25 38.09 -9.99
N GLY A 65 -1.40 38.64 -11.20
CA GLY A 65 -0.81 38.06 -12.40
C GLY A 65 -1.39 36.67 -12.67
N ASN A 66 -0.51 35.69 -12.86
CA ASN A 66 -0.85 34.27 -13.11
C ASN A 66 -0.93 33.44 -11.81
N LYS A 67 -1.06 34.09 -10.66
CA LYS A 67 -1.02 33.43 -9.34
C LYS A 67 -2.38 33.54 -8.66
N ALA A 68 -2.86 32.42 -8.12
CA ALA A 68 -4.08 32.32 -7.35
C ALA A 68 -3.79 32.42 -5.84
N PHE A 69 -4.57 33.26 -5.14
CA PHE A 69 -4.44 33.51 -3.70
C PHE A 69 -5.76 33.30 -2.96
N SER A 70 -5.64 33.01 -1.67
CA SER A 70 -6.77 33.14 -0.74
C SER A 70 -7.24 34.60 -0.65
N ASP A 71 -8.57 34.80 -0.59
CA ASP A 71 -9.20 36.13 -0.60
C ASP A 71 -9.09 36.91 0.73
N GLY A 72 -8.42 36.34 1.73
CA GLY A 72 -8.17 36.98 3.01
C GLY A 72 -9.33 37.06 3.98
N THR A 73 -10.50 36.53 3.63
CA THR A 73 -11.72 36.62 4.45
C THR A 73 -11.91 35.47 5.44
N ASN A 74 -10.82 34.99 6.07
CA ASN A 74 -10.80 33.80 6.93
C ASN A 74 -11.26 32.49 6.27
N LYS A 75 -11.18 32.38 4.93
CA LYS A 75 -11.56 31.17 4.20
C LYS A 75 -10.37 30.25 3.94
N LEU A 76 -10.62 28.95 3.97
CA LEU A 76 -9.65 27.92 3.60
C LEU A 76 -9.75 27.64 2.10
N LEU A 77 -8.95 28.36 1.31
CA LEU A 77 -8.87 28.11 -0.13
C LEU A 77 -8.35 26.70 -0.37
N SER A 78 -9.03 25.98 -1.25
CA SER A 78 -8.54 24.74 -1.82
C SER A 78 -8.70 24.75 -3.33
N VAL A 79 -7.81 24.04 -4.00
CA VAL A 79 -7.89 23.73 -5.42
C VAL A 79 -7.91 22.21 -5.58
N SER A 80 -8.78 21.73 -6.46
CA SER A 80 -8.93 20.33 -6.77
C SER A 80 -8.79 20.10 -8.28
N PHE A 81 -8.15 19.00 -8.65
CA PHE A 81 -7.94 18.60 -10.05
C PHE A 81 -7.57 17.12 -10.12
N ASN A 82 -7.62 16.55 -11.32
CA ASN A 82 -7.10 15.22 -11.57
C ASN A 82 -5.93 15.29 -12.54
N PHE A 83 -4.98 14.37 -12.47
CA PHE A 83 -3.95 14.24 -13.49
C PHE A 83 -3.64 12.78 -13.79
N LYS A 84 -3.27 12.47 -15.02
CA LYS A 84 -2.68 11.18 -15.38
C LYS A 84 -1.16 11.30 -15.43
N GLY A 85 -0.44 10.51 -14.65
CA GLY A 85 1.02 10.55 -14.58
C GLY A 85 1.58 9.76 -13.40
N THR A 86 2.89 9.91 -13.16
CA THR A 86 3.67 9.26 -12.10
C THR A 86 4.25 10.24 -11.08
N LYS A 87 4.12 11.55 -11.32
CA LYS A 87 4.74 12.59 -10.49
C LYS A 87 4.00 13.93 -10.55
N LEU A 88 4.09 14.69 -9.46
CA LEU A 88 3.45 15.98 -9.27
C LEU A 88 4.39 16.94 -8.52
N ARG A 89 4.46 18.19 -8.98
CA ARG A 89 5.08 19.31 -8.26
C ARG A 89 4.08 20.43 -8.08
N ILE A 90 4.18 21.15 -6.95
CA ILE A 90 3.40 22.36 -6.68
C ILE A 90 4.37 23.54 -6.62
N ILE A 91 4.06 24.59 -7.39
CA ILE A 91 4.89 25.78 -7.51
C ILE A 91 4.09 27.00 -7.08
N GLY A 92 4.68 27.81 -6.22
CA GLY A 92 4.04 28.98 -5.65
C GLY A 92 5.04 30.02 -5.15
N TYR A 93 4.51 31.12 -4.63
CA TYR A 93 5.29 32.11 -3.92
C TYR A 93 5.58 31.62 -2.50
N SER A 94 6.84 31.71 -2.10
CA SER A 94 7.29 31.51 -0.74
C SER A 94 7.61 32.86 -0.08
N GLY A 95 7.38 32.98 1.21
CA GLY A 95 7.68 34.18 1.99
C GLY A 95 7.40 33.99 3.47
N GLY A 96 8.10 34.72 4.36
CA GLY A 96 7.99 34.50 5.81
C GLY A 96 6.61 34.80 6.40
N ASP A 97 5.74 35.48 5.65
CA ASP A 97 4.35 35.78 5.98
C ASP A 97 3.34 34.75 5.42
N ARG A 98 3.83 33.71 4.72
CA ARG A 98 2.99 32.67 4.10
C ARG A 98 2.63 31.56 5.07
N SER A 99 1.75 30.66 4.63
CA SER A 99 1.33 29.50 5.41
C SER A 99 2.48 28.52 5.64
N SER A 100 2.63 28.06 6.88
CA SER A 100 3.47 26.90 7.21
C SER A 100 2.68 25.59 7.28
N ASP A 101 1.36 25.63 7.11
CA ASP A 101 0.47 24.47 7.24
C ASP A 101 -0.48 24.36 6.05
N LEU A 102 0.02 23.76 4.98
CA LEU A 102 -0.75 23.37 3.81
C LEU A 102 -0.76 21.84 3.67
N SER A 103 -1.77 21.34 2.98
CA SER A 103 -1.90 19.91 2.68
C SER A 103 -2.05 19.68 1.19
N CYS A 104 -1.33 18.69 0.66
CA CYS A 104 -1.58 18.06 -0.63
C CYS A 104 -2.16 16.68 -0.37
N ILE A 105 -3.37 16.42 -0.85
CA ILE A 105 -4.06 15.14 -0.72
C ILE A 105 -4.08 14.51 -2.10
N ILE A 106 -3.35 13.41 -2.28
CA ILE A 106 -3.31 12.64 -3.53
C ILE A 106 -3.97 11.30 -3.24
N ASP A 107 -5.03 10.97 -3.96
CA ASP A 107 -5.76 9.71 -3.78
C ASP A 107 -6.19 9.45 -2.32
N GLY A 108 -6.63 10.50 -1.62
CA GLY A 108 -7.03 10.44 -0.21
C GLY A 108 -5.88 10.39 0.79
N LYS A 109 -4.61 10.23 0.35
CA LYS A 109 -3.44 10.28 1.23
C LYS A 109 -2.96 11.71 1.38
N GLU A 110 -2.90 12.21 2.62
CA GLU A 110 -2.54 13.59 2.95
C GLU A 110 -1.05 13.72 3.28
N GLU A 111 -0.38 14.66 2.62
CA GLU A 111 0.99 15.08 2.92
C GLU A 111 1.04 16.60 3.17
N LYS A 112 1.89 17.02 4.12
CA LYS A 112 2.02 18.43 4.51
C LYS A 112 3.13 19.13 3.76
N PHE A 113 2.95 20.41 3.46
CA PHE A 113 3.99 21.27 2.91
C PHE A 113 3.83 22.72 3.42
N ASN A 114 4.84 23.56 3.17
CA ASN A 114 4.89 24.93 3.66
C ASN A 114 5.33 25.91 2.55
N GLN A 115 4.90 27.16 2.69
CA GLN A 115 5.33 28.31 1.88
C GLN A 115 6.01 29.39 2.73
N ALA A 116 6.06 29.21 4.06
CA ALA A 116 6.62 30.12 5.04
C ALA A 116 8.17 30.13 5.05
N THR A 117 8.79 30.41 3.90
CA THR A 117 10.26 30.42 3.74
C THR A 117 10.77 31.78 3.24
N VAL A 118 12.00 31.84 2.70
CA VAL A 118 12.56 33.07 2.14
C VAL A 118 11.70 33.55 0.97
N SER A 119 11.53 34.87 0.85
CA SER A 119 10.74 35.50 -0.22
C SER A 119 11.26 35.09 -1.59
N GLN A 120 10.46 34.36 -2.35
CA GLN A 120 10.84 33.81 -3.64
C GLN A 120 9.62 33.50 -4.50
N ASP A 121 9.61 34.02 -5.72
CA ASP A 121 8.63 33.65 -6.73
C ASP A 121 8.96 32.30 -7.38
N ASN A 122 7.93 31.57 -7.77
CA ASN A 122 8.04 30.26 -8.43
C ASN A 122 8.88 29.24 -7.65
N SER A 123 8.75 29.22 -6.33
CA SER A 123 9.38 28.22 -5.48
C SER A 123 8.73 26.86 -5.70
N LEU A 124 9.54 25.80 -5.84
CA LEU A 124 9.08 24.42 -5.75
C LEU A 124 8.65 24.13 -4.31
N ASN A 125 7.35 24.20 -4.01
CA ASN A 125 6.83 24.08 -2.65
C ASN A 125 6.60 22.63 -2.22
N TYR A 126 6.35 21.74 -3.17
CA TYR A 126 6.10 20.32 -2.93
C TYR A 126 6.49 19.50 -4.16
N SER A 127 7.01 18.29 -3.96
CA SER A 127 7.32 17.34 -5.01
C SER A 127 6.95 15.93 -4.56
N LYS A 128 6.22 15.20 -5.41
CA LYS A 128 5.89 13.79 -5.25
C LYS A 128 6.27 13.06 -6.52
N GLU A 129 7.01 11.97 -6.36
CA GLU A 129 7.40 11.06 -7.43
C GLU A 129 7.04 9.62 -7.03
N GLY A 130 7.17 8.69 -7.98
CA GLY A 130 6.92 7.27 -7.74
C GLY A 130 5.44 6.90 -7.59
N LEU A 131 4.54 7.71 -8.16
CA LEU A 131 3.13 7.35 -8.28
C LEU A 131 2.94 6.35 -9.42
N GLU A 132 1.93 5.49 -9.31
CA GLU A 132 1.50 4.61 -10.39
C GLU A 132 1.11 5.41 -11.63
N ASN A 133 1.40 4.94 -12.84
CA ASN A 133 1.02 5.66 -14.06
C ASN A 133 -0.49 5.53 -14.39
N ARG A 134 -1.33 6.21 -13.61
CA ARG A 134 -2.79 6.24 -13.77
C ARG A 134 -3.32 7.64 -13.52
N GLU A 135 -4.64 7.77 -13.50
CA GLU A 135 -5.27 9.01 -13.08
C GLU A 135 -5.30 9.11 -11.55
N HIS A 136 -4.92 10.27 -11.03
CA HIS A 136 -4.88 10.61 -9.62
C HIS A 136 -5.84 11.76 -9.33
N SER A 137 -6.54 11.69 -8.20
CA SER A 137 -7.34 12.80 -7.68
C SER A 137 -6.49 13.61 -6.70
N VAL A 138 -6.44 14.93 -6.87
CA VAL A 138 -5.62 15.84 -6.07
C VAL A 138 -6.47 16.94 -5.46
N LYS A 139 -6.25 17.19 -4.16
CA LYS A 139 -6.75 18.38 -3.46
C LYS A 139 -5.63 19.06 -2.70
N ILE A 140 -5.39 20.33 -3.00
CA ILE A 140 -4.43 21.18 -2.28
C ILE A 140 -5.25 22.16 -1.44
N LYS A 141 -4.94 22.29 -0.15
CA LYS A 141 -5.66 23.20 0.76
C LYS A 141 -4.71 23.89 1.73
N THR A 142 -5.06 25.10 2.15
CA THR A 142 -4.52 25.66 3.39
C THR A 142 -5.30 25.09 4.58
N ASN A 143 -4.61 24.84 5.70
CA ASN A 143 -5.24 24.43 6.96
C ASN A 143 -5.43 25.60 7.92
N VAL A 144 -4.83 26.75 7.61
CA VAL A 144 -4.95 27.98 8.38
C VAL A 144 -5.66 29.07 7.55
N PRO A 145 -6.60 29.81 8.13
CA PRO A 145 -7.23 30.95 7.48
C PRO A 145 -6.31 32.18 7.46
N GLY A 146 -6.51 33.09 6.50
CA GLY A 146 -5.87 34.41 6.47
C GLY A 146 -5.39 34.84 5.07
N SER A 147 -5.21 36.15 4.87
CA SER A 147 -4.88 36.76 3.56
C SER A 147 -3.45 36.49 3.12
N TYR A 148 -2.53 36.45 4.07
CA TYR A 148 -1.11 36.21 3.83
C TYR A 148 -0.73 34.74 4.08
N THR A 149 -1.41 34.10 5.03
CA THR A 149 -1.27 32.69 5.43
C THR A 149 -2.15 31.73 4.63
N GLY A 150 -2.72 32.16 3.51
CA GLY A 150 -3.50 31.31 2.62
C GLY A 150 -2.64 30.56 1.60
N LEU A 151 -3.26 29.63 0.87
CA LEU A 151 -2.64 28.96 -0.28
C LEU A 151 -2.26 29.98 -1.36
N ASN A 152 -1.00 29.94 -1.80
CA ASN A 152 -0.58 30.54 -3.06
C ASN A 152 -0.33 29.43 -4.09
N LEU A 153 -0.94 29.51 -5.25
CA LEU A 153 -0.65 28.62 -6.38
C LEU A 153 -0.22 29.45 -7.58
N THR A 154 0.93 29.14 -8.15
CA THR A 154 1.36 29.69 -9.45
C THR A 154 1.19 28.65 -10.56
N ALA A 155 1.61 27.42 -10.30
CA ALA A 155 1.52 26.33 -11.27
C ALA A 155 1.64 24.97 -10.59
N ILE A 156 1.38 23.92 -11.36
CA ILE A 156 1.85 22.57 -11.07
C ILE A 156 2.71 22.08 -12.23
N ASP A 157 3.60 21.12 -11.95
CA ASP A 157 4.21 20.30 -13.00
C ASP A 157 3.81 18.83 -12.82
N ILE A 158 3.53 18.15 -13.93
CA ILE A 158 3.31 16.69 -14.01
C ILE A 158 4.24 16.09 -15.06
N ASP A 159 4.17 14.78 -15.32
CA ASP A 159 4.90 14.13 -16.41
C ASP A 159 4.69 14.84 -17.75
N VAL A 160 5.74 14.88 -18.57
CA VAL A 160 5.65 15.46 -19.92
C VAL A 160 4.62 14.74 -20.81
N SER A 161 4.46 13.43 -20.62
CA SER A 161 3.44 12.59 -21.28
C SER A 161 2.10 12.59 -20.54
N GLY A 162 2.02 13.26 -19.40
CA GLY A 162 0.84 13.31 -18.55
C GLY A 162 -0.23 14.25 -19.10
N GLU A 163 -1.40 14.15 -18.47
CA GLU A 163 -2.58 14.93 -18.84
C GLU A 163 -3.25 15.48 -17.58
N LEU A 164 -3.44 16.81 -17.53
CA LEU A 164 -4.29 17.46 -16.54
C LEU A 164 -5.77 17.33 -16.95
N LYS A 165 -6.63 17.01 -15.98
CA LYS A 165 -8.04 16.70 -16.18
C LYS A 165 -8.93 17.41 -15.15
N PRO A 166 -10.21 17.67 -15.48
CA PRO A 166 -11.17 18.22 -14.53
C PRO A 166 -11.24 17.37 -13.26
N TYR A 167 -11.46 18.02 -12.12
CA TYR A 167 -11.62 17.30 -10.86
C TYR A 167 -12.79 16.31 -10.94
N ASN A 168 -12.49 15.07 -10.56
CA ASN A 168 -13.48 14.04 -10.35
C ASN A 168 -13.08 13.28 -9.08
N GLU A 169 -13.78 13.57 -7.99
CA GLU A 169 -13.58 12.91 -6.70
C GLU A 169 -13.90 11.41 -6.73
N ASN A 170 -14.70 10.99 -7.72
CA ASN A 170 -15.03 9.58 -7.95
C ASN A 170 -13.98 8.86 -8.80
N ILE A 171 -12.84 9.51 -9.08
CA ILE A 171 -11.62 8.75 -9.34
C ILE A 171 -11.18 8.26 -7.98
N GLN A 172 -11.77 7.12 -7.64
CA GLN A 172 -11.28 6.29 -6.58
C GLN A 172 -9.76 6.23 -6.80
N PRO A 173 -8.95 6.38 -5.74
CA PRO A 173 -7.68 5.69 -5.72
C PRO A 173 -7.93 4.30 -6.33
N SER A 174 -6.99 3.69 -7.03
CA SER A 174 -6.96 2.24 -6.90
C SER A 174 -6.74 1.96 -5.40
N THR A 175 -7.79 2.02 -4.57
CA THR A 175 -7.97 1.01 -3.55
C THR A 175 -7.90 -0.24 -4.41
N LEU A 176 -6.76 -0.92 -4.38
CA LEU A 176 -6.56 -2.20 -5.04
C LEU A 176 -7.90 -2.93 -4.95
N GLN A 177 -8.63 -3.03 -6.06
CA GLN A 177 -9.90 -3.74 -6.07
C GLN A 177 -9.49 -5.20 -6.16
N ILE A 178 -9.00 -5.68 -5.03
CA ILE A 178 -8.62 -7.07 -4.88
C ILE A 178 -9.88 -7.86 -5.15
N ILE A 179 -9.84 -8.62 -6.23
CA ILE A 179 -10.92 -9.52 -6.62
C ILE A 179 -10.71 -10.84 -5.93
N LEU A 180 -9.51 -11.41 -5.95
CA LEU A 180 -9.19 -12.63 -5.22
C LEU A 180 -8.18 -12.33 -4.11
N ASN A 181 -8.49 -12.72 -2.88
CA ASN A 181 -7.63 -12.48 -1.73
C ASN A 181 -7.47 -13.72 -0.85
N VAL A 182 -6.47 -13.70 0.02
CA VAL A 182 -6.35 -14.63 1.14
C VAL A 182 -6.49 -13.85 2.45
N GLU A 183 -7.37 -14.32 3.34
CA GLU A 183 -7.67 -13.67 4.62
C GLU A 183 -7.50 -14.68 5.77
N PRO A 184 -6.35 -14.69 6.47
CA PRO A 184 -6.12 -15.54 7.64
C PRO A 184 -7.15 -15.28 8.73
N GLU A 185 -7.66 -16.33 9.37
CA GLU A 185 -8.51 -16.20 10.56
C GLU A 185 -7.71 -15.63 11.75
N LYS A 186 -6.39 -15.84 11.74
CA LYS A 186 -5.41 -15.20 12.64
C LYS A 186 -4.20 -14.75 11.84
N ASN A 187 -3.81 -13.49 11.99
CA ASN A 187 -2.58 -12.97 11.36
C ASN A 187 -1.31 -13.33 12.15
N LYS A 188 -1.47 -13.88 13.36
CA LYS A 188 -0.39 -14.27 14.25
C LYS A 188 -0.68 -15.63 14.87
N ILE A 189 0.27 -16.55 14.77
CA ILE A 189 0.21 -17.91 15.31
C ILE A 189 1.53 -18.30 15.97
N ARG A 190 1.54 -19.40 16.72
CA ARG A 190 2.78 -19.98 17.25
C ARG A 190 3.39 -21.02 16.32
N LEU A 191 4.68 -21.31 16.55
CA LEU A 191 5.33 -22.47 15.97
C LEU A 191 4.53 -23.74 16.29
N ASN A 192 4.28 -24.57 15.28
CA ASN A 192 3.43 -25.75 15.27
C ASN A 192 1.91 -25.52 15.40
N GLU A 193 1.43 -24.29 15.60
CA GLU A 193 0.00 -23.98 15.55
C GLU A 193 -0.52 -24.06 14.11
N THR A 194 -1.78 -24.46 13.96
CA THR A 194 -2.48 -24.49 12.67
C THR A 194 -3.40 -23.29 12.53
N VAL A 195 -3.52 -22.76 11.32
CA VAL A 195 -4.42 -21.65 10.98
C VAL A 195 -5.14 -21.91 9.68
N SER A 196 -6.39 -21.46 9.60
CA SER A 196 -7.12 -21.38 8.34
C SER A 196 -7.00 -19.98 7.75
N ALA A 197 -6.85 -19.88 6.44
CA ALA A 197 -6.99 -18.65 5.68
C ALA A 197 -8.07 -18.79 4.63
N ASN A 198 -9.02 -17.87 4.61
CA ASN A 198 -10.11 -17.87 3.64
C ASN A 198 -9.59 -17.36 2.30
N LEU A 199 -9.74 -18.15 1.24
CA LEU A 199 -9.67 -17.64 -0.12
C LEU A 199 -11.00 -16.93 -0.40
N THR A 200 -10.96 -15.62 -0.63
CA THR A 200 -12.15 -14.80 -0.83
C THR A 200 -12.20 -14.23 -2.24
N ILE A 201 -13.42 -13.97 -2.71
CA ILE A 201 -13.69 -13.18 -3.90
C ILE A 201 -14.54 -11.96 -3.54
N ASP A 202 -14.20 -10.80 -4.08
CA ASP A 202 -14.92 -9.54 -3.86
C ASP A 202 -14.82 -8.61 -5.07
N ASN A 203 -15.50 -7.47 -5.04
CA ASN A 203 -15.39 -6.42 -6.06
C ASN A 203 -15.70 -6.87 -7.51
N ILE A 204 -16.39 -8.00 -7.65
CA ILE A 204 -16.85 -8.56 -8.92
C ILE A 204 -18.19 -9.29 -8.69
N LYS A 205 -18.99 -9.40 -9.74
CA LYS A 205 -20.33 -10.01 -9.71
C LYS A 205 -20.51 -11.04 -10.81
N ASP A 206 -21.57 -11.83 -10.69
CA ASP A 206 -21.99 -12.88 -11.59
C ASP A 206 -20.95 -14.01 -11.76
N ILE A 207 -19.95 -14.14 -10.88
CA ILE A 207 -18.88 -15.14 -11.07
C ILE A 207 -19.33 -16.53 -10.64
N ALA A 208 -19.21 -17.47 -11.57
CA ALA A 208 -19.63 -18.86 -11.41
C ALA A 208 -18.45 -19.85 -11.26
N ALA A 209 -17.24 -19.46 -11.69
CA ALA A 209 -16.05 -20.30 -11.60
C ALA A 209 -14.75 -19.49 -11.51
N GLU A 210 -13.75 -20.07 -10.86
CA GLU A 210 -12.44 -19.48 -10.62
C GLU A 210 -11.30 -20.50 -10.87
N ASP A 211 -10.18 -20.06 -11.47
CA ASP A 211 -8.89 -20.78 -11.50
C ASP A 211 -7.84 -19.89 -10.83
N VAL A 212 -7.33 -20.33 -9.69
CA VAL A 212 -6.52 -19.52 -8.77
C VAL A 212 -5.16 -20.17 -8.56
N ARG A 213 -4.09 -19.37 -8.66
CA ARG A 213 -2.73 -19.80 -8.31
C ARG A 213 -2.21 -19.02 -7.12
N ILE A 214 -1.75 -19.76 -6.11
CA ILE A 214 -1.30 -19.21 -4.84
C ILE A 214 0.14 -19.68 -4.60
N LYS A 215 1.00 -18.77 -4.14
CA LYS A 215 2.30 -19.10 -3.57
C LYS A 215 2.26 -18.89 -2.07
N TYR A 216 2.92 -19.76 -1.32
CA TYR A 216 3.11 -19.56 0.12
C TYR A 216 4.55 -19.82 0.51
N ASP A 217 5.00 -19.18 1.59
CA ASP A 217 6.33 -19.40 2.14
C ASP A 217 6.43 -20.80 2.79
N ASN A 218 6.82 -21.80 2.00
CA ASN A 218 6.99 -23.19 2.43
C ASN A 218 8.20 -23.40 3.36
N SER A 219 9.05 -22.39 3.55
CA SER A 219 10.11 -22.47 4.58
C SER A 219 9.55 -22.26 5.99
N LYS A 220 8.37 -21.62 6.11
CA LYS A 220 7.73 -21.29 7.38
C LYS A 220 6.34 -21.87 7.57
N LEU A 221 5.61 -22.13 6.49
CA LEU A 221 4.28 -22.73 6.53
C LEU A 221 4.28 -24.09 5.85
N GLN A 222 3.59 -25.06 6.44
CA GLN A 222 3.22 -26.31 5.81
C GLN A 222 1.74 -26.25 5.41
N PHE A 223 1.43 -26.48 4.13
CA PHE A 223 0.05 -26.60 3.68
C PHE A 223 -0.53 -27.96 4.09
N LEU A 224 -1.65 -27.94 4.82
CA LEU A 224 -2.34 -29.15 5.32
C LEU A 224 -3.49 -29.60 4.43
N GLY A 225 -3.94 -28.74 3.51
CA GLY A 225 -5.05 -29.00 2.61
C GLY A 225 -6.08 -27.88 2.60
N ALA A 226 -7.12 -28.06 1.79
CA ALA A 226 -8.19 -27.09 1.65
C ALA A 226 -9.56 -27.69 1.95
N THR A 227 -10.43 -26.90 2.59
CA THR A 227 -11.77 -27.29 3.00
C THR A 227 -12.79 -26.52 2.18
N GLU A 228 -13.75 -27.25 1.59
CA GLU A 228 -14.89 -26.66 0.87
C GLU A 228 -15.77 -25.85 1.80
N VAL A 229 -16.27 -24.72 1.31
CA VAL A 229 -17.35 -23.96 1.95
C VAL A 229 -18.68 -24.32 1.29
N ASP A 230 -19.80 -24.10 1.99
CA ASP A 230 -21.09 -24.44 1.40
C ASP A 230 -21.36 -23.66 0.11
N GLY A 231 -22.04 -24.30 -0.84
CA GLY A 231 -22.33 -23.69 -2.13
C GLY A 231 -21.16 -23.62 -3.13
N ILE A 232 -19.91 -23.83 -2.73
CA ILE A 232 -18.74 -23.85 -3.62
C ILE A 232 -18.16 -25.26 -3.72
N LYS A 233 -17.69 -25.66 -4.91
CA LYS A 233 -17.03 -26.93 -5.17
C LYS A 233 -15.56 -26.71 -5.50
N LEU A 234 -14.66 -27.41 -4.81
CA LEU A 234 -13.27 -27.56 -5.21
C LEU A 234 -13.19 -28.65 -6.29
N VAL A 235 -13.16 -28.23 -7.54
CA VAL A 235 -13.15 -29.13 -8.72
C VAL A 235 -11.77 -29.76 -8.89
N LYS A 236 -10.70 -28.98 -8.69
CA LYS A 236 -9.32 -29.45 -8.78
C LYS A 236 -8.46 -28.82 -7.70
N ASN A 237 -7.67 -29.66 -7.04
CA ASN A 237 -6.58 -29.27 -6.16
C ASN A 237 -5.26 -29.83 -6.73
N ASP A 238 -4.47 -28.98 -7.38
CA ASP A 238 -3.12 -29.29 -7.84
C ASP A 238 -2.13 -28.56 -6.93
N ALA A 239 -1.93 -29.13 -5.74
CA ALA A 239 -1.03 -28.60 -4.72
C ALA A 239 0.37 -29.20 -4.85
N LYS A 240 1.37 -28.33 -4.86
CA LYS A 240 2.79 -28.64 -4.71
C LYS A 240 3.31 -27.88 -3.49
N ASP A 241 4.47 -28.31 -3.01
CA ASP A 241 5.12 -27.58 -1.92
C ASP A 241 5.45 -26.15 -2.37
N GLY A 242 4.99 -25.16 -1.59
CA GLY A 242 5.08 -23.72 -1.89
C GLY A 242 4.16 -23.16 -2.99
N GLU A 243 3.48 -24.00 -3.78
CA GLU A 243 2.65 -23.56 -4.91
C GLU A 243 1.31 -24.33 -5.00
N LEU A 244 0.19 -23.62 -5.07
CA LEU A 244 -1.15 -24.21 -5.21
C LEU A 244 -1.80 -23.75 -6.52
N ARG A 245 -2.50 -24.66 -7.20
CA ARG A 245 -3.49 -24.32 -8.23
C ARG A 245 -4.84 -24.95 -7.89
N LEU A 246 -5.85 -24.11 -7.78
CA LEU A 246 -7.19 -24.47 -7.34
C LEU A 246 -8.19 -24.07 -8.41
N ILE A 247 -9.06 -25.00 -8.81
CA ILE A 247 -10.19 -24.72 -9.71
C ILE A 247 -11.48 -24.91 -8.93
N LEU A 248 -12.32 -23.87 -8.93
CA LEU A 248 -13.51 -23.75 -8.13
C LEU A 248 -14.73 -23.51 -9.02
N ALA A 249 -15.90 -23.93 -8.54
CA ALA A 249 -17.17 -23.67 -9.20
C ALA A 249 -18.31 -23.50 -8.19
N SER A 250 -19.18 -22.54 -8.46
CA SER A 250 -20.43 -22.31 -7.73
C SER A 250 -21.46 -23.40 -8.03
N LYS A 251 -22.04 -24.01 -6.99
CA LYS A 251 -23.05 -25.07 -7.09
C LYS A 251 -24.43 -24.47 -7.32
N GLY A 252 -24.76 -24.19 -8.59
CA GLY A 252 -26.06 -23.63 -8.98
C GLY A 252 -26.14 -22.11 -8.83
N SER A 253 -27.19 -21.52 -9.42
CA SER A 253 -27.32 -20.05 -9.56
C SER A 253 -27.39 -19.31 -8.23
N SER A 254 -27.95 -19.90 -7.18
CA SER A 254 -27.99 -19.29 -5.84
C SER A 254 -26.61 -19.11 -5.19
N ASN A 255 -25.58 -19.75 -5.75
CA ASN A 255 -24.22 -19.73 -5.23
C ASN A 255 -23.25 -18.91 -6.09
N VAL A 256 -23.71 -18.34 -7.21
CA VAL A 256 -22.95 -17.39 -8.00
C VAL A 256 -22.56 -16.18 -7.13
N VAL A 257 -21.38 -15.63 -7.38
CA VAL A 257 -20.79 -14.54 -6.60
C VAL A 257 -21.47 -13.22 -6.98
N GLU A 258 -22.23 -12.64 -6.06
CA GLU A 258 -22.91 -11.33 -6.23
C GLU A 258 -22.32 -10.21 -5.37
N ALA A 259 -21.56 -10.59 -4.34
CA ALA A 259 -20.90 -9.76 -3.36
C ALA A 259 -19.75 -10.57 -2.73
N LYS A 260 -18.99 -9.95 -1.80
CA LYS A 260 -17.91 -10.62 -1.07
C LYS A 260 -18.31 -12.02 -0.61
N LYS A 261 -17.52 -13.02 -0.98
CA LYS A 261 -17.78 -14.43 -0.69
C LYS A 261 -16.50 -15.16 -0.36
N SER A 262 -16.55 -16.04 0.66
CA SER A 262 -15.51 -17.04 0.88
C SER A 262 -15.69 -18.18 -0.11
N LEU A 263 -14.60 -18.59 -0.77
CA LEU A 263 -14.59 -19.64 -1.77
C LEU A 263 -14.04 -20.97 -1.22
N LEU A 264 -13.07 -20.89 -0.32
CA LEU A 264 -12.37 -22.05 0.23
C LEU A 264 -11.65 -21.68 1.53
N LYS A 265 -11.46 -22.63 2.45
CA LYS A 265 -10.52 -22.48 3.57
C LYS A 265 -9.22 -23.20 3.27
N LEU A 266 -8.10 -22.48 3.28
CA LEU A 266 -6.75 -23.01 3.13
C LEU A 266 -6.17 -23.24 4.52
N ASN A 267 -5.76 -24.46 4.85
CA ASN A 267 -5.25 -24.81 6.17
C ASN A 267 -3.73 -24.90 6.14
N PHE A 268 -3.07 -24.20 7.06
CA PHE A 268 -1.62 -24.17 7.20
C PHE A 268 -1.18 -24.52 8.62
N LYS A 269 0.07 -24.97 8.76
CA LYS A 269 0.78 -25.11 10.05
C LYS A 269 2.05 -24.28 10.03
N GLY A 270 2.32 -23.52 11.09
CA GLY A 270 3.62 -22.86 11.27
C GLY A 270 4.72 -23.88 11.57
N ILE A 271 5.79 -23.92 10.77
CA ILE A 271 6.92 -24.86 10.90
C ILE A 271 8.27 -24.16 11.13
N ALA A 272 8.34 -22.85 10.92
CA ALA A 272 9.47 -22.01 11.33
C ALA A 272 8.99 -20.59 11.65
N ALA A 273 9.73 -19.88 12.49
CA ALA A 273 9.33 -18.57 12.97
C ALA A 273 9.60 -17.43 11.97
N GLY A 274 8.86 -16.33 12.15
CA GLY A 274 8.91 -15.12 11.34
C GLY A 274 7.66 -14.93 10.49
N ASP A 275 7.70 -13.91 9.63
CA ASP A 275 6.59 -13.58 8.74
C ASP A 275 6.59 -14.49 7.51
N ALA A 276 5.46 -15.13 7.26
CA ALA A 276 5.21 -16.01 6.14
C ALA A 276 4.16 -15.40 5.20
N LEU A 277 4.51 -15.21 3.93
CA LEU A 277 3.61 -14.66 2.93
C LEU A 277 2.75 -15.78 2.31
N VAL A 278 1.47 -15.48 2.09
CA VAL A 278 0.55 -16.26 1.24
C VAL A 278 -0.02 -15.30 0.19
N ASP A 279 0.30 -15.55 -1.07
CA ASP A 279 0.13 -14.60 -2.17
C ASP A 279 -0.68 -15.22 -3.32
N VAL A 280 -1.78 -14.60 -3.70
CA VAL A 280 -2.52 -14.96 -4.92
C VAL A 280 -1.75 -14.38 -6.11
N THR A 281 -0.98 -15.24 -6.77
CA THR A 281 -0.13 -14.79 -7.88
C THR A 281 -0.87 -14.66 -9.21
N LYS A 282 -1.97 -15.39 -9.41
CA LYS A 282 -2.82 -15.32 -10.61
C LYS A 282 -4.26 -15.73 -10.30
N GLY A 283 -5.21 -15.08 -10.96
CA GLY A 283 -6.60 -15.48 -10.98
C GLY A 283 -7.19 -15.41 -12.38
N ARG A 284 -8.11 -16.33 -12.67
CA ARG A 284 -9.03 -16.24 -13.81
C ARG A 284 -10.44 -16.50 -13.31
N VAL A 285 -11.40 -15.73 -13.82
CA VAL A 285 -12.80 -15.80 -13.42
C VAL A 285 -13.70 -15.87 -14.64
N SER A 286 -14.87 -16.49 -14.49
CA SER A 286 -15.90 -16.54 -15.53
C SER A 286 -17.31 -16.37 -14.96
N ASP A 287 -18.17 -15.69 -15.72
CA ASP A 287 -19.60 -15.59 -15.43
C ASP A 287 -20.40 -16.85 -15.85
N GLY A 288 -19.76 -17.78 -16.58
CA GLY A 288 -20.41 -18.97 -17.14
C GLY A 288 -21.37 -18.69 -18.31
N ILE A 289 -21.37 -17.47 -18.86
CA ILE A 289 -22.26 -17.02 -19.93
C ILE A 289 -21.46 -16.42 -21.09
N THR A 290 -20.73 -15.32 -20.86
CA THR A 290 -20.00 -14.57 -21.90
C THR A 290 -18.64 -14.05 -21.48
N MET A 291 -18.40 -13.89 -20.18
CA MET A 291 -17.15 -13.40 -19.63
C MET A 291 -16.26 -14.57 -19.21
N GLU A 292 -15.03 -14.57 -19.70
CA GLU A 292 -13.89 -15.23 -19.08
C GLU A 292 -12.73 -14.23 -19.15
N LYS A 293 -12.12 -13.92 -18.00
CA LYS A 293 -11.00 -12.96 -17.96
C LYS A 293 -9.94 -13.38 -16.96
N ASP A 294 -8.69 -13.12 -17.34
CA ASP A 294 -7.57 -13.10 -16.42
C ASP A 294 -7.64 -11.82 -15.56
N LEU A 295 -7.35 -11.97 -14.27
CA LEU A 295 -7.17 -10.86 -13.34
C LEU A 295 -5.76 -10.29 -13.50
N THR A 296 -5.63 -8.98 -13.30
CA THR A 296 -4.32 -8.32 -13.20
C THR A 296 -3.66 -8.60 -11.85
N ASP A 297 -2.35 -8.42 -11.74
CA ASP A 297 -1.63 -8.59 -10.47
C ASP A 297 -2.24 -7.73 -9.35
N ASP A 298 -2.61 -6.48 -9.65
CA ASP A 298 -3.28 -5.55 -8.71
C ASP A 298 -4.71 -5.97 -8.27
N GLN A 299 -5.28 -7.00 -8.91
CA GLN A 299 -6.58 -7.59 -8.55
C GLN A 299 -6.42 -8.89 -7.75
N CYS A 300 -5.20 -9.31 -7.48
CA CYS A 300 -4.88 -10.47 -6.66
C CYS A 300 -4.17 -10.00 -5.38
N GLY A 301 -4.67 -10.45 -4.24
CA GLY A 301 -4.22 -10.02 -2.92
C GLY A 301 -3.27 -11.02 -2.28
N GLN A 302 -2.73 -10.60 -1.14
CA GLN A 302 -1.80 -11.38 -0.34
C GLN A 302 -2.08 -11.15 1.15
N ALA A 303 -1.62 -12.08 1.98
CA ALA A 303 -1.63 -11.95 3.42
C ALA A 303 -0.32 -12.42 4.03
N THR A 304 0.00 -11.86 5.19
CA THR A 304 1.13 -12.28 6.03
C THR A 304 0.60 -12.98 7.27
N ILE A 305 1.17 -14.15 7.57
CA ILE A 305 0.96 -14.87 8.83
C ILE A 305 2.28 -14.80 9.60
N THR A 306 2.28 -14.14 10.76
CA THR A 306 3.43 -14.08 11.66
C THR A 306 3.47 -15.33 12.55
N ILE A 307 4.59 -16.04 12.56
CA ILE A 307 4.79 -17.25 13.37
C ILE A 307 5.79 -16.93 14.48
N ASP A 308 5.31 -16.94 15.72
CA ASP A 308 6.16 -16.72 16.89
C ASP A 308 6.87 -17.99 17.34
N ASN A 309 8.16 -17.86 17.67
CA ASN A 309 8.94 -18.92 18.33
C ASN A 309 8.92 -18.79 19.86
N GLU A 310 8.06 -17.95 20.43
CA GLU A 310 7.97 -17.86 21.89
C GLU A 310 7.52 -19.21 22.42
N ALA A 311 8.46 -19.91 23.07
CA ALA A 311 8.17 -21.14 23.76
C ALA A 311 7.13 -20.82 24.83
N LEU A 312 5.98 -21.50 24.76
CA LEU A 312 5.05 -21.47 25.87
C LEU A 312 5.77 -22.05 27.09
N THR A 313 5.95 -21.25 28.13
CA THR A 313 6.33 -21.76 29.45
C THR A 313 5.12 -22.45 30.05
N ASP A 314 4.92 -23.70 29.67
CA ASP A 314 3.90 -24.58 30.23
C ASP A 314 4.00 -24.61 31.77
N VAL A 315 2.84 -24.56 32.44
CA VAL A 315 2.78 -24.35 33.90
C VAL A 315 3.47 -25.49 34.62
N ASN A 316 3.12 -26.74 34.30
CA ASN A 316 3.66 -27.91 34.99
C ASN A 316 4.91 -28.52 34.32
N LYS A 317 5.31 -28.00 33.15
CA LYS A 317 6.48 -28.41 32.33
C LYS A 317 6.36 -29.81 31.72
N ASP A 318 5.15 -30.33 31.55
CA ASP A 318 4.87 -31.57 30.81
C ASP A 318 4.70 -31.32 29.30
N GLY A 319 4.62 -30.05 28.90
CA GLY A 319 4.55 -29.61 27.51
C GLY A 319 3.13 -29.52 26.96
N GLN A 320 2.10 -29.59 27.81
CA GLN A 320 0.70 -29.51 27.43
C GLN A 320 -0.12 -28.69 28.42
N PHE A 321 -0.80 -27.65 27.93
CA PHE A 321 -1.81 -26.97 28.73
C PHE A 321 -3.07 -27.83 28.84
N THR A 322 -3.40 -28.21 30.06
CA THR A 322 -4.55 -29.01 30.45
C THR A 322 -5.27 -28.37 31.65
N LEU A 323 -6.34 -29.01 32.12
CA LEU A 323 -7.01 -28.56 33.34
C LEU A 323 -6.09 -28.59 34.58
N LEU A 324 -5.02 -29.40 34.56
CA LEU A 324 -4.05 -29.44 35.65
C LEU A 324 -3.29 -28.11 35.77
N ASP A 325 -2.91 -27.52 34.64
CA ASP A 325 -2.19 -26.24 34.57
C ASP A 325 -3.05 -25.11 35.13
N LEU A 326 -4.32 -25.04 34.70
CA LEU A 326 -5.28 -24.08 35.24
C LEU A 326 -5.51 -24.27 36.74
N ALA A 327 -5.52 -25.53 37.20
CA ALA A 327 -5.70 -25.86 38.61
C ALA A 327 -4.46 -25.53 39.47
N ILE A 328 -3.25 -25.56 38.89
CA ILE A 328 -2.02 -25.14 39.57
C ILE A 328 -2.07 -23.64 39.82
N ASP A 329 -2.31 -22.82 38.79
CA ASP A 329 -2.40 -21.37 38.95
C ASP A 329 -3.59 -20.97 39.83
N GLY A 330 -4.74 -21.62 39.65
CA GLY A 330 -5.92 -21.39 40.50
C GLY A 330 -5.68 -21.75 41.98
N ARG A 331 -4.79 -22.73 42.26
CA ARG A 331 -4.40 -23.09 43.63
C ARG A 331 -3.47 -22.05 44.25
N HIS A 332 -2.58 -21.48 43.44
CA HIS A 332 -1.51 -20.58 43.88
C HIS A 332 -1.82 -19.10 43.60
N TYR A 333 -3.07 -18.77 43.29
CA TYR A 333 -3.51 -17.41 42.98
C TYR A 333 -3.04 -16.39 44.02
N SER A 334 -2.47 -15.27 43.57
CA SER A 334 -1.84 -14.22 44.39
C SER A 334 -0.58 -14.60 45.18
N GLU A 335 -0.05 -15.81 45.06
CA GLU A 335 1.29 -16.13 45.57
C GLU A 335 2.38 -15.51 44.67
N ASP A 336 3.60 -15.35 45.20
CA ASP A 336 4.75 -14.88 44.41
C ASP A 336 5.23 -16.01 43.48
N PRO A 337 5.14 -15.86 42.14
CA PRO A 337 5.56 -16.89 41.18
C PRO A 337 7.01 -17.35 41.40
N ALA A 338 7.89 -16.46 41.86
CA ALA A 338 9.31 -16.77 42.08
C ALA A 338 9.52 -17.82 43.18
N THR A 339 8.54 -18.03 44.05
CA THR A 339 8.60 -19.04 45.11
C THR A 339 8.23 -20.45 44.64
N LEU A 340 7.54 -20.55 43.50
CA LEU A 340 7.01 -21.81 42.95
C LEU A 340 7.90 -22.38 41.84
N THR A 341 9.20 -22.53 42.11
CA THR A 341 10.21 -22.92 41.10
C THR A 341 9.93 -24.23 40.33
N GLN A 342 9.08 -25.10 40.87
CA GLN A 342 8.62 -26.30 40.19
C GLN A 342 7.67 -26.01 39.02
N TYR A 343 6.93 -24.90 39.06
CA TYR A 343 5.92 -24.49 38.07
C TYR A 343 6.34 -23.21 37.33
N ASN A 344 5.65 -22.89 36.24
CA ASN A 344 5.72 -21.61 35.54
C ASN A 344 4.34 -20.92 35.61
N THR A 345 4.03 -20.26 36.73
CA THR A 345 2.70 -19.71 37.02
C THR A 345 2.50 -18.25 36.61
N ASP A 346 3.54 -17.58 36.08
CA ASP A 346 3.49 -16.21 35.55
C ASP A 346 3.49 -16.30 34.02
N ILE A 347 2.35 -16.76 33.48
CA ILE A 347 2.16 -17.03 32.06
C ILE A 347 2.06 -15.71 31.29
N VAL A 348 1.39 -14.72 31.87
CA VAL A 348 1.35 -13.34 31.41
C VAL A 348 2.37 -12.55 32.22
N VAL A 349 3.63 -12.59 31.79
CA VAL A 349 4.81 -12.08 32.52
C VAL A 349 4.60 -10.68 33.13
N ASN A 350 4.11 -10.66 34.36
CA ASN A 350 3.77 -9.46 35.13
C ASN A 350 4.21 -9.59 36.61
N LYS A 351 4.83 -10.73 36.97
CA LYS A 351 5.32 -11.09 38.31
C LYS A 351 4.20 -11.33 39.34
N ALA A 352 3.01 -11.66 38.88
CA ALA A 352 1.88 -12.08 39.71
C ALA A 352 1.31 -13.40 39.19
N ILE A 353 0.47 -14.03 40.00
CA ILE A 353 -0.41 -15.12 39.58
C ILE A 353 -1.82 -14.55 39.70
N ASP A 354 -2.39 -14.13 38.57
CA ASP A 354 -3.64 -13.36 38.54
C ASP A 354 -4.62 -13.81 37.43
N ASP A 355 -5.69 -13.04 37.25
CA ASP A 355 -6.75 -13.36 36.29
C ASP A 355 -6.23 -13.38 34.83
N ASP A 356 -5.17 -12.65 34.51
CA ASP A 356 -4.58 -12.66 33.17
C ASP A 356 -3.92 -14.01 32.88
N ASP A 357 -3.24 -14.61 33.86
CA ASP A 357 -2.64 -15.95 33.76
C ASP A 357 -3.71 -17.02 33.55
N LEU A 358 -4.74 -17.02 34.40
CA LEU A 358 -5.85 -17.98 34.34
C LEU A 358 -6.57 -17.91 32.98
N THR A 359 -6.83 -16.70 32.50
CA THR A 359 -7.42 -16.46 31.18
C THR A 359 -6.52 -17.04 30.09
N LYS A 360 -5.22 -16.78 30.18
CA LYS A 360 -4.27 -17.22 29.16
C LYS A 360 -4.10 -18.73 29.11
N ILE A 361 -4.06 -19.39 30.26
CA ILE A 361 -4.05 -20.85 30.37
C ILE A 361 -5.31 -21.44 29.74
N GLY A 362 -6.48 -20.87 30.01
CA GLY A 362 -7.73 -21.29 29.39
C GLY A 362 -7.70 -21.23 27.85
N GLU A 363 -7.12 -20.18 27.28
CA GLU A 363 -6.89 -20.08 25.82
C GLU A 363 -5.98 -21.20 25.31
N TYR A 364 -4.89 -21.50 26.02
CA TYR A 364 -3.94 -22.55 25.63
C TYR A 364 -4.52 -23.95 25.75
N MET A 365 -5.34 -24.21 26.77
CA MET A 365 -6.08 -25.46 26.92
C MET A 365 -7.00 -25.70 25.72
N LEU A 366 -7.78 -24.69 25.31
CA LEU A 366 -8.70 -24.81 24.16
C LEU A 366 -7.97 -24.94 22.82
N ALA A 367 -6.75 -24.39 22.72
CA ALA A 367 -5.91 -24.52 21.55
C ALA A 367 -5.15 -25.86 21.48
N ASN A 368 -5.08 -26.62 22.58
CA ASN A 368 -4.34 -27.87 22.65
C ASN A 368 -5.13 -29.02 21.99
N PRO A 369 -4.70 -29.57 20.82
CA PRO A 369 -5.45 -30.62 20.12
C PRO A 369 -5.47 -31.97 20.87
N ASN A 370 -4.59 -32.14 21.86
CA ASN A 370 -4.52 -33.33 22.71
C ASN A 370 -5.43 -33.22 23.94
N TYR A 371 -5.88 -32.01 24.30
CA TYR A 371 -6.82 -31.80 25.40
C TYR A 371 -8.26 -32.02 24.91
N LYS A 372 -8.78 -33.23 25.13
CA LYS A 372 -10.14 -33.64 24.76
C LYS A 372 -10.95 -33.93 26.01
N PHE A 373 -12.19 -33.45 26.06
CA PHE A 373 -13.15 -33.71 27.13
C PHE A 373 -14.47 -34.23 26.56
#